data_AF-A0A382YUZ5-F1
#
_entry.id   AF-A0A382YUZ5-F1
#
_cell.length_a   1.000
_cell.length_b   1.000
_cell.length_c   1.000
_cell.angle_alpha   90.00
_cell.angle_beta   90.00
_cell.angle_gamma   90.00
#
_symmetry.space_group_name_H-M   'P 1'
#
loop_
_entity.id
_entity.type
_entity.pdbx_description
1 polymer ?
#
loop_
_entity_poly.entity_id
_entity_poly.type
_entity_poly.pdbx_seq_one_letter_code
_entity_poly.pdbx_strand_id
1 'polypeptide(L)'
;MGTVYAVGVGPGSPNYVTEIVKKIILDSDFVVGYKYTLNTISDLIQNKEVYEITMDNQEKIYQKINHELGDRVLVVPFTGDVNFSESEVVDRLIEIFGDVEIVPGISSVQVAASKAKIPLDKSKTITMHISTSIEDKKIELQKALIDGYNVVL
;
A
#
# COMPACT_ATOMS: atom_id res chain seq x y z
N MET A 1 11.52 -7.55 19.79
CA MET A 1 10.72 -6.52 19.09
C MET A 1 10.07 -7.22 17.92
N GLY A 2 8.76 -7.09 17.80
CA GLY A 2 8.00 -7.67 16.71
C GLY A 2 8.31 -6.98 15.39
N THR A 3 7.89 -7.61 14.30
CA THR A 3 8.18 -7.17 12.95
C THR A 3 6.91 -6.61 12.32
N VAL A 4 7.01 -5.43 11.72
CA VAL A 4 5.90 -4.79 11.01
C VAL A 4 6.19 -4.78 9.53
N TYR A 5 5.29 -5.35 8.73
CA TYR A 5 5.38 -5.35 7.28
C TYR A 5 4.29 -4.48 6.68
N ALA A 6 4.68 -3.53 5.83
CA ALA A 6 3.78 -2.89 4.87
C ALA A 6 3.88 -3.65 3.56
N VAL A 7 2.79 -4.25 3.08
CA VAL A 7 2.82 -5.16 1.92
C VAL A 7 1.86 -4.71 0.82
N GLY A 8 2.32 -4.68 -0.44
CA GLY A 8 1.44 -4.41 -1.58
C GLY A 8 0.66 -5.67 -2.00
N VAL A 9 -0.67 -5.64 -1.89
CA VAL A 9 -1.54 -6.80 -2.22
C VAL A 9 -2.05 -6.79 -3.67
N GLY A 10 -1.52 -5.91 -4.51
CA GLY A 10 -1.91 -5.84 -5.91
C GLY A 10 -3.17 -4.99 -6.16
N PRO A 11 -3.60 -4.84 -7.42
CA PRO A 11 -4.62 -3.87 -7.83
C PRO A 11 -6.05 -4.37 -7.62
N GLY A 12 -6.25 -5.38 -6.77
CA GLY A 12 -7.58 -5.88 -6.37
C GLY A 12 -7.79 -7.38 -6.54
N SER A 13 -7.36 -7.97 -7.67
CA SER A 13 -7.51 -9.41 -7.88
C SER A 13 -6.46 -10.19 -7.06
N PRO A 14 -6.84 -11.25 -6.33
CA PRO A 14 -5.92 -12.09 -5.57
C PRO A 14 -4.79 -12.70 -6.43
N ASN A 15 -4.97 -12.80 -7.74
CA ASN A 15 -3.97 -13.30 -8.68
C ASN A 15 -2.72 -12.40 -8.79
N TYR A 16 -2.80 -11.15 -8.34
CA TYR A 16 -1.67 -10.22 -8.32
C TYR A 16 -0.95 -10.17 -6.97
N VAL A 17 -1.43 -10.90 -5.95
CA VAL A 17 -0.71 -11.04 -4.69
C VAL A 17 0.53 -11.91 -4.95
N THR A 18 1.72 -11.36 -4.71
CA THR A 18 2.99 -12.04 -4.97
C THR A 18 3.24 -13.17 -3.97
N GLU A 19 4.01 -14.19 -4.34
CA GLU A 19 4.32 -15.31 -3.45
C GLU A 19 5.05 -14.89 -2.17
N ILE A 20 5.90 -13.85 -2.24
CA ILE A 20 6.58 -13.29 -1.06
C ILE A 20 5.55 -12.69 -0.11
N VAL A 21 4.60 -11.91 -0.61
CA VAL A 21 3.53 -11.31 0.21
C VAL A 21 2.63 -12.40 0.81
N LYS A 22 2.27 -13.44 0.04
CA LYS A 22 1.50 -14.57 0.57
C LYS A 22 2.20 -15.25 1.74
N LYS A 23 3.51 -15.51 1.61
CA LYS A 23 4.30 -16.14 2.67
C LYS A 23 4.33 -15.28 3.93
N ILE A 24 4.61 -13.99 3.79
CA ILE A 24 4.64 -13.04 4.93
C ILE A 24 3.28 -12.97 5.61
N ILE A 25 2.20 -12.90 4.83
CA ILE A 25 0.85 -12.96 5.40
C ILE A 25 0.68 -14.27 6.15
N LEU A 26 0.93 -15.43 5.56
CA LEU A 26 0.75 -16.74 6.21
C LEU A 26 1.55 -16.89 7.51
N ASP A 27 2.75 -16.34 7.57
CA ASP A 27 3.65 -16.37 8.73
C ASP A 27 3.31 -15.30 9.80
N SER A 28 2.33 -14.42 9.54
CA SER A 28 1.98 -13.34 10.48
C SER A 28 0.97 -13.70 11.57
N ASP A 29 0.99 -12.93 12.66
CA ASP A 29 0.03 -13.05 13.77
C ASP A 29 -1.14 -12.07 13.61
N PHE A 30 -0.82 -10.81 13.28
CA PHE A 30 -1.77 -9.72 13.11
C PHE A 30 -1.89 -9.30 11.65
N VAL A 31 -3.11 -8.93 11.26
CA VAL A 31 -3.37 -8.23 10.00
C VAL A 31 -4.27 -7.04 10.26
N VAL A 32 -3.80 -5.83 9.95
CA VAL A 32 -4.56 -4.60 10.13
C VAL A 32 -4.69 -3.91 8.79
N GLY A 33 -5.90 -3.72 8.27
CA GLY A 33 -6.07 -3.16 6.94
C GLY A 33 -7.47 -2.65 6.65
N TYR A 34 -7.62 -1.91 5.56
CA TYR A 34 -8.91 -1.47 5.08
C TYR A 34 -9.70 -2.66 4.51
N LYS A 35 -11.03 -2.60 4.60
CA LYS A 35 -11.93 -3.65 4.10
C LYS A 35 -11.57 -4.20 2.72
N TYR A 36 -11.21 -3.31 1.79
CA TYR A 36 -10.87 -3.70 0.43
C TYR A 36 -9.60 -4.56 0.36
N THR A 37 -8.52 -4.14 1.02
CA THR A 37 -7.25 -4.88 1.00
C THR A 37 -7.37 -6.19 1.77
N LEU A 38 -8.13 -6.22 2.87
CA LEU A 38 -8.46 -7.46 3.59
C LEU A 38 -9.24 -8.45 2.72
N ASN A 39 -10.23 -7.98 1.95
CA ASN A 39 -10.99 -8.83 1.03
C ASN A 39 -10.10 -9.44 -0.08
N THR A 40 -9.10 -8.71 -0.58
CA THR A 40 -8.16 -9.25 -1.59
C THR A 40 -7.34 -10.43 -1.06
N ILE A 41 -7.11 -10.51 0.25
CA ILE A 41 -6.30 -11.56 0.90
C ILE A 41 -7.12 -12.46 1.84
N SER A 42 -8.45 -12.48 1.72
CA SER A 42 -9.36 -13.14 2.67
C SER A 42 -9.00 -14.61 2.95
N ASP A 43 -8.53 -15.32 1.93
CA ASP A 43 -8.21 -16.75 2.02
C ASP A 43 -6.90 -17.01 2.79
N LEU A 44 -6.06 -15.98 2.98
CA LEU A 44 -4.76 -16.08 3.63
C LEU A 44 -4.82 -15.70 5.12
N ILE A 45 -5.91 -15.07 5.56
CA ILE A 45 -6.00 -14.41 6.88
C ILE A 45 -6.97 -15.08 7.87
N GLN A 46 -7.52 -16.25 7.52
CA GLN A 46 -8.57 -16.92 8.31
C GLN A 46 -8.15 -17.30 9.73
N ASN A 47 -6.86 -17.57 9.96
CA ASN A 47 -6.33 -18.01 11.27
C ASN A 47 -5.54 -16.90 11.99
N LYS A 48 -5.83 -15.63 11.70
CA LYS A 48 -5.07 -14.47 12.17
C LYS A 48 -5.94 -13.55 13.01
N GLU A 49 -5.30 -12.72 13.83
CA GLU A 49 -5.99 -11.60 14.47
C GLU A 49 -6.15 -10.47 13.45
N VAL A 50 -7.33 -10.41 12.82
CA VAL A 50 -7.64 -9.43 11.76
C VAL A 50 -8.40 -8.24 12.33
N TYR A 51 -7.91 -7.03 12.03
CA TYR A 51 -8.53 -5.76 12.40
C TYR A 51 -8.83 -4.93 11.16
N GLU A 52 -10.12 -4.70 10.89
CA GLU A 52 -10.56 -3.75 9.88
C GLU A 52 -10.42 -2.31 10.41
N ILE A 53 -9.75 -1.45 9.62
CA ILE A 53 -9.58 -0.03 9.93
C ILE A 53 -10.36 0.87 8.95
N THR A 54 -10.67 2.06 9.44
CA THR A 54 -11.21 3.22 8.72
C THR A 54 -10.35 4.44 9.05
N MET A 55 -10.58 5.55 8.35
CA MET A 55 -9.86 6.79 8.64
C MET A 55 -10.03 7.26 10.09
N ASP A 56 -11.20 7.00 10.68
CA ASP A 56 -11.55 7.46 12.02
C ASP A 56 -10.95 6.60 13.15
N ASN A 57 -10.67 5.32 12.89
CA ASN A 57 -10.28 4.37 13.94
C ASN A 57 -8.85 3.82 13.81
N GLN A 58 -8.18 4.06 12.67
CA GLN A 58 -6.86 3.47 12.37
C GLN A 58 -5.83 3.75 13.45
N GLU A 59 -5.78 4.99 13.96
CA GLU A 59 -4.81 5.41 14.98
C GLU A 59 -4.98 4.59 16.26
N LYS A 60 -6.22 4.48 16.74
CA LYS A 60 -6.54 3.73 17.96
C LYS A 60 -6.18 2.26 17.82
N ILE A 61 -6.41 1.67 16.65
CA ILE A 61 -6.11 0.26 16.38
C ILE A 61 -4.59 0.06 16.29
N TYR A 62 -3.87 0.91 15.56
CA TYR A 62 -2.41 0.83 15.48
C TYR A 62 -1.75 0.95 16.85
N GLN A 63 -2.17 1.90 17.68
CA GLN A 63 -1.65 2.04 19.05
C GLN A 63 -1.95 0.80 19.90
N LYS A 64 -3.17 0.24 19.82
CA LYS A 64 -3.51 -1.02 20.50
C LYS A 64 -2.56 -2.14 20.09
N ILE A 65 -2.36 -2.34 18.79
CA ILE A 65 -1.49 -3.40 18.28
C ILE A 65 -0.05 -3.16 18.67
N ASN A 66 0.43 -1.92 18.66
CA ASN A 66 1.79 -1.58 19.09
C ASN A 66 2.06 -2.03 20.54
N HIS A 67 1.09 -1.87 21.44
CA HIS A 67 1.19 -2.36 22.82
C HIS A 67 1.13 -3.88 22.94
N GLU A 68 0.45 -4.57 22.02
CA GLU A 68 0.27 -6.02 22.02
C GLU A 68 1.34 -6.76 21.21
N LEU A 69 2.09 -6.06 20.34
CA LEU A 69 2.93 -6.68 19.31
C LEU A 69 3.99 -7.62 19.91
N GLY A 70 4.71 -7.22 20.96
CA GLY A 70 5.71 -8.09 21.59
C GLY A 70 6.81 -8.50 20.61
N ASP A 71 6.94 -9.80 20.35
CA ASP A 71 7.83 -10.40 19.32
C ASP A 71 7.05 -10.97 18.12
N ARG A 72 5.77 -10.63 17.99
CA ARG A 72 4.86 -11.09 16.94
C ARG A 72 5.00 -10.29 15.65
N VAL A 73 4.40 -10.79 14.59
CA VAL A 73 4.44 -10.19 13.26
C VAL A 73 3.11 -9.53 12.91
N LEU A 74 3.18 -8.25 12.55
CA LEU A 74 2.07 -7.45 12.02
C LEU A 74 2.23 -7.26 10.51
N VAL A 75 1.14 -7.47 9.78
CA VAL A 75 1.04 -7.14 8.35
C VAL A 75 -0.02 -6.05 8.14
N VAL A 76 0.36 -5.00 7.42
CA VAL A 76 -0.52 -3.93 6.97
C VAL A 76 -0.60 -3.97 5.43
N PRO A 77 -1.71 -4.44 4.84
CA PRO A 77 -1.84 -4.58 3.40
C PRO A 77 -2.30 -3.27 2.71
N PHE A 78 -1.58 -2.92 1.66
CA PHE A 78 -1.80 -1.75 0.79
C PHE A 78 -2.32 -2.16 -0.58
N THR A 79 -3.17 -1.32 -1.18
CA THR A 79 -3.63 -1.58 -2.56
C THR A 79 -2.49 -1.33 -3.54
N GLY A 80 -2.30 -2.23 -4.49
CA GLY A 80 -1.25 -2.10 -5.50
C GLY A 80 0.14 -2.34 -4.92
N ASP A 81 0.99 -1.31 -4.98
CA ASP A 81 2.34 -1.27 -4.42
C ASP A 81 2.39 -0.24 -3.30
N VAL A 82 3.14 -0.55 -2.23
CA VAL A 82 3.25 0.31 -1.03
C VAL A 82 3.82 1.69 -1.35
N ASN A 83 4.67 1.81 -2.38
CA ASN A 83 5.32 3.08 -2.71
C ASN A 83 4.54 3.92 -3.73
N PHE A 84 3.31 3.52 -4.09
CA PHE A 84 2.49 4.26 -5.04
C PHE A 84 1.28 4.93 -4.37
N SER A 85 1.39 6.24 -4.10
CA SER A 85 0.31 7.08 -3.55
C SER A 85 -0.16 6.74 -2.13
N GLU A 86 0.67 6.09 -1.33
CA GLU A 86 0.34 5.62 0.03
C GLU A 86 1.29 6.18 1.12
N SER A 87 2.10 7.18 0.78
CA SER A 87 3.20 7.67 1.63
C SER A 87 2.75 8.17 3.00
N GLU A 88 1.62 8.89 3.10
CA GLU A 88 1.11 9.40 4.37
C GLU A 88 0.77 8.29 5.38
N VAL A 89 0.34 7.12 4.88
CA VAL A 89 0.03 5.96 5.74
C VAL A 89 1.33 5.24 6.13
N VAL A 90 2.29 5.11 5.22
CA VAL A 90 3.62 4.54 5.53
C VAL A 90 4.34 5.38 6.59
N ASP A 91 4.35 6.70 6.43
CA ASP A 91 4.93 7.63 7.40
C ASP A 91 4.30 7.44 8.78
N ARG A 92 2.96 7.33 8.85
CA ARG A 92 2.25 7.05 10.11
C ARG A 92 2.67 5.71 10.72
N LEU A 93 2.82 4.65 9.93
CA LEU A 93 3.26 3.36 10.45
C LEU A 93 4.67 3.46 11.05
N ILE A 94 5.58 4.18 10.39
CA ILE A 94 6.94 4.42 10.87
C ILE A 94 6.91 5.22 12.19
N GLU A 95 6.06 6.25 12.28
CA GLU A 95 5.89 7.04 13.50
C GLU A 95 5.41 6.21 14.69
N ILE A 96 4.49 5.25 14.47
CA ILE A 96 3.88 4.45 15.54
C ILE A 96 4.76 3.24 15.92
N PHE A 97 5.27 2.51 14.94
CA PHE A 97 5.94 1.21 15.14
C PHE A 97 7.46 1.28 15.03
N GLY A 98 8.03 2.38 14.54
CA GLY A 98 9.46 2.51 14.29
C GLY A 98 9.86 1.88 12.95
N ASP A 99 10.59 0.76 13.00
CA ASP A 99 11.06 0.09 11.79
C ASP A 99 9.93 -0.67 11.09
N VAL A 100 9.74 -0.41 9.79
CA VAL A 100 8.68 -1.00 8.97
C VAL A 100 9.30 -1.59 7.70
N GLU A 101 9.15 -2.89 7.53
CA GLU A 101 9.61 -3.58 6.33
C GLU A 101 8.62 -3.37 5.18
N ILE A 102 9.07 -2.70 4.12
CA ILE A 102 8.25 -2.45 2.93
C ILE A 102 8.45 -3.57 1.90
N VAL A 103 7.37 -4.27 1.57
CA VAL A 103 7.36 -5.37 0.60
C VAL A 103 6.59 -4.95 -0.64
N PRO A 104 7.22 -4.98 -1.83
CA PRO A 104 6.60 -4.50 -3.04
C PRO A 104 5.42 -5.38 -3.49
N GLY A 105 4.47 -4.73 -4.16
CA GLY A 105 3.33 -5.38 -4.80
C GLY A 105 3.23 -5.04 -6.29
N ILE A 106 2.19 -5.56 -6.94
CA ILE A 106 1.90 -5.19 -8.33
C ILE A 106 0.97 -3.97 -8.34
N SER A 107 1.49 -2.80 -8.68
CA SER A 107 0.67 -1.59 -8.77
C SER A 107 -0.30 -1.63 -9.96
N SER A 108 -1.45 -0.96 -9.80
CA SER A 108 -2.44 -0.78 -10.87
C SER A 108 -1.83 -0.12 -12.10
N VAL A 109 -0.84 0.76 -11.92
CA VAL A 109 -0.16 1.46 -13.02
C VAL A 109 0.66 0.52 -13.88
N GLN A 110 1.28 -0.52 -13.30
CA GLN A 110 2.01 -1.53 -14.06
C GLN A 110 1.06 -2.36 -14.92
N VAL A 111 -0.11 -2.71 -14.37
CA VAL A 111 -1.16 -3.44 -15.10
C VAL A 111 -1.77 -2.58 -16.20
N ALA A 112 -2.06 -1.31 -15.92
CA ALA A 112 -2.59 -0.36 -16.90
C ALA A 112 -1.60 -0.10 -18.05
N ALA A 113 -0.34 0.17 -17.72
CA ALA A 113 0.72 0.39 -18.70
C ALA A 113 0.91 -0.83 -19.63
N SER A 114 0.90 -2.04 -19.06
CA SER A 114 1.00 -3.28 -19.83
C SER A 114 -0.17 -3.44 -20.82
N LYS A 115 -1.39 -3.13 -20.39
CA LYS A 115 -2.60 -3.20 -21.24
C LYS A 115 -2.62 -2.10 -22.31
N ALA A 116 -2.16 -0.90 -21.97
CA ALA A 116 -2.12 0.25 -22.87
C ALA A 116 -0.89 0.26 -23.80
N LYS A 117 0.07 -0.65 -23.59
CA LYS A 117 1.37 -0.68 -24.27
C LYS A 117 2.17 0.61 -24.07
N ILE A 118 2.07 1.18 -22.87
CA ILE A 118 2.77 2.41 -22.48
C ILE A 118 4.07 2.02 -21.75
N PRO A 119 5.25 2.44 -22.24
CA PRO A 119 6.51 2.26 -21.54
C PRO A 119 6.60 3.19 -20.32
N LEU A 120 6.66 2.60 -19.12
CA LEU A 120 6.72 3.35 -17.86
C LEU A 120 8.00 4.20 -17.76
N ASP A 121 9.12 3.75 -18.32
CA ASP A 121 10.39 4.48 -18.39
C ASP A 121 10.32 5.79 -19.19
N LYS A 122 9.29 5.94 -20.05
CA LYS A 122 9.01 7.17 -20.82
C LYS A 122 7.83 7.95 -20.28
N SER A 123 7.39 7.61 -19.08
CA SER A 123 6.22 8.21 -18.43
C SER A 123 6.66 9.02 -17.22
N LYS A 124 5.91 10.08 -16.91
CA LYS A 124 6.02 10.81 -15.64
C LYS A 124 4.92 10.32 -14.71
N THR A 125 5.31 9.98 -13.48
CA THR A 125 4.37 9.65 -12.41
C THR A 125 4.03 10.92 -11.63
N ILE A 126 2.76 11.28 -11.55
CA ILE A 126 2.28 12.45 -10.81
C ILE A 126 1.12 12.00 -9.92
N THR A 127 1.32 12.01 -8.61
CA THR A 127 0.22 11.75 -7.67
C THR A 127 -0.55 13.04 -7.34
N MET A 128 -1.87 12.93 -7.31
CA MET A 128 -2.77 13.95 -6.77
C MET A 128 -3.41 13.50 -5.45
N HIS A 129 -2.98 12.36 -4.90
CA HIS A 129 -3.44 11.85 -3.61
C HIS A 129 -2.62 12.51 -2.50
N ILE A 130 -2.97 13.77 -2.21
CA ILE A 130 -2.31 14.59 -1.19
C ILE A 130 -3.35 15.31 -0.34
N SER A 131 -3.00 15.56 0.92
CA SER A 131 -3.82 16.33 1.86
C SER A 131 -3.82 17.85 1.61
N THR A 132 -2.95 18.34 0.72
CA THR A 132 -2.76 19.77 0.40
C THR A 132 -3.30 20.14 -0.99
N SER A 133 -3.14 21.40 -1.40
CA SER A 133 -3.61 21.87 -2.71
C SER A 133 -2.93 21.14 -3.87
N ILE A 134 -3.72 20.74 -4.88
CA ILE A 134 -3.23 20.07 -6.09
C ILE A 134 -2.83 21.02 -7.22
N GLU A 135 -2.85 22.34 -7.02
CA GLU A 135 -2.58 23.31 -8.11
C GLU A 135 -1.19 23.14 -8.72
N ASP A 136 -0.16 22.92 -7.91
CA ASP A 136 1.20 22.66 -8.41
C ASP A 136 1.26 21.35 -9.21
N LYS A 137 0.51 20.32 -8.79
CA LYS A 137 0.40 19.04 -9.50
C LYS A 137 -0.32 19.17 -10.84
N LYS A 138 -1.30 20.07 -10.96
CA LYS A 138 -1.93 20.39 -12.25
C LYS A 138 -0.95 21.07 -13.21
N ILE A 139 -0.15 22.01 -12.72
CA ILE A 139 0.88 22.67 -13.53
C ILE A 139 1.94 21.64 -13.98
N GLU A 140 2.35 20.75 -13.08
CA GLU A 140 3.28 19.65 -13.37
C GLU A 140 2.74 18.74 -14.49
N LEU A 141 1.46 18.36 -14.41
CA LEU A 141 0.77 17.57 -15.43
C LEU A 141 0.73 18.29 -16.78
N GLN A 142 0.33 19.56 -16.80
CA GLN A 142 0.26 20.34 -18.05
C GLN A 142 1.63 20.42 -18.73
N LYS A 143 2.69 20.69 -17.96
CA LYS A 143 4.05 20.74 -18.49
C LYS A 143 4.50 19.38 -19.03
N ALA A 144 4.22 18.29 -18.32
CA ALA A 144 4.55 16.94 -18.79
C ALA A 144 3.93 16.63 -20.16
N LEU A 145 2.67 16.99 -20.36
CA LEU A 145 1.96 16.79 -21.63
C LEU A 145 2.50 17.68 -22.74
N ILE A 146 2.81 18.96 -22.45
CA ILE A 146 3.43 19.89 -23.42
C ILE A 146 4.80 19.36 -23.87
N ASP A 147 5.59 18.81 -22.94
CA ASP A 147 6.91 18.23 -23.21
C ASP A 147 6.83 16.85 -23.91
N GLY A 148 5.63 16.32 -24.18
CA GLY A 148 5.41 15.07 -24.92
C GLY A 148 5.57 13.79 -24.09
N TYR A 149 5.56 13.87 -22.75
CA TYR A 149 5.60 12.69 -21.89
C TYR A 149 4.24 11.99 -21.81
N ASN A 150 4.27 10.66 -21.69
CA ASN A 150 3.12 9.94 -21.13
C ASN A 150 3.00 10.28 -19.64
N VAL A 151 1.79 10.26 -19.10
CA VAL A 151 1.57 10.55 -17.67
C VAL A 151 0.81 9.42 -17.01
N VAL A 152 1.34 8.98 -15.87
CA VAL A 152 0.70 8.07 -14.92
C VAL A 152 0.23 8.91 -13.73
N LEU A 153 -1.08 8.83 -13.44
CA LEU A 153 -1.73 9.52 -12.32
C LEU A 153 -2.04 8.54 -11.19
#